data_AF-A0A9E4TM14-F1
#
_entry.id   AF-A0A9E4TM14-F1
#
_cell.length_a   1.000
_cell.length_b   1.000
_cell.length_c   1.000
_cell.angle_alpha   90.00
_cell.angle_beta   90.00
_cell.angle_gamma   90.00
#
_symmetry.space_group_name_H-M   'P 1'
#
loop_
_entity.id
_entity.type
_entity.pdbx_description
1 polymer ?
#
loop_
_entity_poly.entity_id
_entity_poly.type
_entity_poly.pdbx_seq_one_letter_code
_entity_poly.pdbx_strand_id
1 'polypeptide(L)' 'MSWIREENVGLPNIIKVMSINAKAMEAVGALNRDITFGSSALTRVQEEAIATTVSAANQCRY' A
#
# COMPACT_ATOMS: atom_id res chain seq x y z
N MET A 1 7.58 20.05 7.12
CA MET A 1 8.77 20.15 6.24
C MET A 1 8.52 21.26 5.24
N SER A 2 9.49 22.16 4.99
CA SER A 2 9.27 23.39 4.21
C SER A 2 9.01 23.18 2.71
N TRP A 3 9.25 21.97 2.17
CA TRP A 3 9.18 21.68 0.75
C TRP A 3 8.13 20.61 0.35
N ILE A 4 7.51 19.93 1.32
CA ILE A 4 6.41 18.98 1.07
C ILE A 4 5.10 19.66 1.49
N ARG A 5 4.12 19.68 0.59
CA ARG A 5 2.76 20.14 0.86
C ARG A 5 1.85 18.93 0.99
N GLU A 6 1.02 18.94 2.03
CA GLU A 6 -0.04 17.95 2.18
C GLU A 6 -1.31 18.48 1.50
N GLU A 7 -1.87 17.68 0.59
CA GLU A 7 -3.13 17.99 -0.06
C GLU A 7 -4.18 16.95 0.34
N ASN A 8 -5.40 17.41 0.60
CA ASN A 8 -6.51 16.53 0.92
C ASN A 8 -7.13 15.97 -0.36
N VAL A 9 -6.38 15.10 -1.01
CA VAL A 9 -6.86 14.21 -2.06
C VAL A 9 -7.43 12.97 -1.37
N GLY A 10 -8.63 12.50 -1.75
CA GLY A 10 -9.35 11.40 -1.11
C GLY A 10 -8.71 10.01 -1.28
N LEU A 11 -7.40 9.91 -1.08
CA LEU A 11 -6.56 8.74 -1.24
C LEU A 11 -6.02 8.27 0.13
N PRO A 12 -5.70 6.98 0.28
CA PRO A 12 -5.00 6.48 1.47
C PRO A 12 -3.65 7.17 1.67
N ASN A 13 -3.23 7.34 2.93
CA ASN A 13 -1.99 8.04 3.26
C ASN A 13 -0.74 7.35 2.68
N ILE A 14 -0.75 6.03 2.53
CA ILE A 14 0.33 5.28 1.87
C ILE A 14 0.54 5.71 0.41
N ILE A 15 -0.52 6.08 -0.31
CA ILE A 15 -0.42 6.61 -1.67
C ILE A 15 0.07 8.06 -1.65
N LYS A 16 -0.44 8.87 -0.73
CA LYS A 16 -0.02 10.28 -0.56
C LYS A 16 1.48 10.40 -0.29
N VAL A 17 2.04 9.59 0.60
CA VAL A 17 3.47 9.65 0.92
C VAL A 17 4.35 9.18 -0.25
N MET A 18 3.87 8.24 -1.06
CA MET A 18 4.60 7.76 -2.25
C MET A 18 4.61 8.78 -3.40
N SER A 19 3.71 9.77 -3.40
CA SER A 19 3.61 10.79 -4.47
C SER A 19 4.89 11.61 -4.70
N ILE A 20 5.81 11.63 -3.73
CA ILE A 20 7.14 12.25 -3.87
C ILE A 20 7.93 11.61 -5.03
N ASN A 21 7.63 10.36 -5.39
CA ASN A 21 8.17 9.68 -6.56
C ASN A 21 7.07 8.92 -7.29
N ALA A 22 6.50 9.56 -8.33
CA ALA A 22 5.39 9.01 -9.11
C ALA A 22 5.68 7.62 -9.69
N LYS A 23 6.89 7.40 -10.22
CA LYS A 23 7.26 6.10 -10.80
C LYS A 23 7.25 4.97 -9.77
N ALA A 24 7.75 5.25 -8.56
CA ALA A 24 7.72 4.28 -7.47
C ALA A 24 6.29 4.02 -6.98
N MET A 25 5.47 5.07 -6.85
CA MET A 25 4.06 4.96 -6.48
C MET A 25 3.28 4.08 -7.45
N GLU A 26 3.41 4.32 -8.76
CA GLU A 26 2.75 3.54 -9.81
C GLU A 26 3.20 2.07 -9.78
N ALA A 27 4.50 1.82 -9.63
CA ALA A 27 5.04 0.47 -9.55
C ALA A 27 4.50 -0.29 -8.32
N VAL A 28 4.44 0.33 -7.14
CA VAL A 28 3.86 -0.27 -5.94
C VAL A 28 2.36 -0.50 -6.10
N GLY A 29 1.64 0.43 -6.73
CA GLY A 29 0.21 0.27 -7.03
C GLY A 29 -0.08 -0.90 -7.96
N ALA A 30 0.71 -1.05 -9.04
CA ALA A 30 0.62 -2.19 -9.94
C ALA A 30 0.92 -3.51 -9.22
N LEU A 31 2.00 -3.56 -8.44
CA LEU A 31 2.38 -4.73 -7.65
C LEU A 31 1.27 -5.15 -6.69
N ASN A 32 0.70 -4.22 -5.93
CA ASN A 32 -0.37 -4.52 -4.97
C ASN A 32 -1.61 -5.07 -5.69
N ARG A 33 -2.02 -4.45 -6.80
CA ARG A 33 -3.16 -4.93 -7.59
C ARG A 33 -2.95 -6.37 -8.06
N ASP A 34 -1.76 -6.67 -8.57
CA ASP A 34 -1.46 -7.96 -9.16
C ASP A 34 -1.23 -9.07 -8.11
N ILE A 35 -0.91 -8.72 -6.86
CA ILE A 35 -0.73 -9.71 -5.78
C ILE A 35 -1.98 -9.90 -4.90
N THR A 36 -2.79 -8.86 -4.67
CA THR A 36 -3.85 -8.88 -3.64
C THR A 36 -5.28 -8.64 -4.16
N PHE A 37 -5.46 -8.37 -5.46
CA PHE A 37 -6.78 -8.06 -6.01
C PHE A 37 -7.09 -8.87 -7.27
N GLY A 38 -7.08 -10.20 -7.12
CA GLY A 38 -7.72 -11.11 -8.07
C GLY A 38 -6.81 -11.87 -9.03
N SER A 39 -5.48 -11.76 -8.89
CA SER A 39 -4.52 -12.58 -9.64
C SER A 39 -3.84 -13.65 -8.76
N SER A 40 -4.21 -13.74 -7.49
CA SER A 40 -3.73 -14.77 -6.58
C SER A 40 -4.61 -16.02 -6.62
N ALA A 41 -4.03 -17.18 -6.31
CA ALA A 41 -4.78 -18.41 -6.04
C ALA A 41 -5.46 -18.39 -4.65
N LEU A 42 -5.18 -17.38 -3.82
CA LEU A 42 -5.72 -17.21 -2.49
C LEU A 42 -7.01 -16.39 -2.50
N THR A 43 -7.89 -16.66 -1.54
CA THR A 43 -9.04 -15.79 -1.28
C THR A 43 -8.57 -14.48 -0.62
N ARG A 44 -9.37 -13.42 -0.79
CA ARG A 44 -9.11 -12.12 -0.14
C ARG A 44 -8.87 -12.23 1.36
N VAL A 45 -9.62 -13.11 2.04
CA VAL A 45 -9.49 -13.34 3.49
C VAL A 45 -8.12 -13.96 3.81
N GLN A 46 -7.64 -14.89 3.01
CA GLN A 46 -6.32 -15.51 3.21
C GLN A 46 -5.19 -14.52 2.96
N GLU A 47 -5.29 -13.70 1.91
CA GLU A 47 -4.31 -12.65 1.63
C GLU A 47 -4.19 -11.66 2.78
N GLU A 48 -5.33 -11.18 3.29
CA GLU A 48 -5.35 -10.22 4.41
C GLU A 48 -4.91 -10.86 5.72
N ALA A 49 -5.16 -12.16 5.93
CA ALA A 49 -4.64 -12.89 7.09
C ALA A 49 -3.11 -12.95 7.07
N ILE A 50 -2.51 -13.19 5.89
CA ILE A 50 -1.05 -13.16 5.71
C ILE A 50 -0.53 -11.74 5.94
N ALA A 51 -1.13 -10.73 5.28
CA ALA A 51 -0.72 -9.33 5.42
C ALA A 51 -0.75 -8.88 6.89
N THR A 52 -1.84 -9.18 7.61
CA THR A 52 -2.00 -8.84 9.03
C THR A 52 -0.95 -9.54 9.89
N THR A 53 -0.72 -10.83 9.67
CA THR A 53 0.25 -11.62 10.45
C THR A 53 1.67 -11.09 10.25
N VAL A 54 2.05 -10.80 9.01
CA VAL A 54 3.38 -10.25 8.69
C VAL A 54 3.55 -8.84 9.24
N SER A 55 2.52 -7.98 9.14
CA SER A 55 2.55 -6.64 9.73
C SER A 55 2.70 -6.68 11.25
N ALA A 56 1.97 -7.58 11.93
CA ALA A 56 2.09 -7.77 13.37
C ALA A 56 3.50 -8.26 13.77
N ALA A 57 4.05 -9.23 13.03
CA ALA A 57 5.41 -9.74 13.26
C ALA A 57 6.48 -8.64 13.07
N ASN A 58 6.28 -7.70 12.15
CA ASN A 58 7.19 -6.59 11.91
C ASN A 58 6.87 -5.32 12.73
N GLN A 59 5.86 -5.37 13.61
CA GLN A 59 5.37 -4.20 14.36
C GLN A 59 5.01 -3.02 13.44
N CYS A 60 4.51 -3.30 12.23
CA CYS A 60 4.07 -2.30 11.27
C CYS A 60 2.70 -1.75 11.69
N ARG A 61 2.68 -0.47 12.11
CA ARG A 61 1.51 0.17 12.74
C ARG A 61 0.41 0.61 11.77
N TYR A 62 0.82 1.04 10.58
CA TYR A 62 -0.07 1.55 9.53
C TYR A 62 -0.89 0.40 8.96
#